data_AF-A0AAU8L570-F1
#
_entry.id   AF-A0AAU8L570-F1
#
_cell.length_a   1.000
_cell.length_b   1.000
_cell.length_c   1.000
_cell.angle_alpha   90.00
_cell.angle_beta   90.00
_cell.angle_gamma   90.00
#
_symmetry.space_group_name_H-M   'P 1'
#
loop_
_entity.id
_entity.type
_entity.pdbx_description
1 polymer ?
#
loop_
_entity_poly.entity_id
_entity_poly.type
_entity_poly.pdbx_seq_one_letter_code
_entity_poly.pdbx_strand_id
1 'polypeptide(L)'
;MKTKKIVLDAEEAELLSEIEAGEWREKPLDKQALSTYQNHAKYTKSLNEKRQTTIRFSVSDLAVLKAKSKELGIGYQNLIQALVHNYVKGDIKLEV
;
A
#
# COMPACT_ATOMS: atom_id res chain seq x y z
N MET A 1 -9.89 15.08 -37.13
CA MET A 1 -9.62 14.38 -35.84
C MET A 1 -10.55 13.18 -35.77
N LYS A 2 -10.02 11.95 -35.68
CA LYS A 2 -10.86 10.75 -35.60
C LYS A 2 -11.47 10.69 -34.20
N THR A 3 -12.75 11.02 -34.06
CA THR A 3 -13.53 10.76 -32.84
C THR A 3 -13.67 9.25 -32.69
N LYS A 4 -12.86 8.66 -31.82
CA LYS A 4 -12.98 7.25 -31.45
C LYS A 4 -14.31 7.10 -30.72
N LYS A 5 -15.24 6.33 -31.30
CA LYS A 5 -16.55 6.06 -30.68
C LYS A 5 -16.31 5.27 -29.39
N ILE A 6 -16.43 5.94 -28.25
CA ILE A 6 -16.34 5.32 -26.93
C ILE A 6 -17.66 4.57 -26.73
N VAL A 7 -17.58 3.26 -26.53
CA VAL A 7 -18.74 2.46 -26.12
C VAL A 7 -18.73 2.50 -24.61
N LEU A 8 -19.65 3.28 -24.03
CA LEU A 8 -19.85 3.35 -22.59
C LEU A 8 -20.73 2.17 -22.17
N ASP A 9 -20.41 1.56 -21.04
CA ASP A 9 -21.37 0.69 -20.37
C ASP A 9 -22.51 1.52 -19.73
N ALA A 10 -23.49 0.84 -19.14
CA ALA A 10 -24.66 1.51 -18.59
C ALA A 10 -24.32 2.43 -17.40
N GLU A 11 -23.37 2.04 -16.56
CA GLU A 11 -22.95 2.83 -15.39
C GLU A 11 -22.16 4.07 -15.84
N GLU A 12 -21.26 3.91 -16.82
CA GLU A 12 -20.47 5.01 -17.37
C GLU A 12 -21.35 6.04 -18.10
N ALA A 13 -22.39 5.59 -18.81
CA ALA A 13 -23.33 6.47 -19.51
C ALA A 13 -24.20 7.26 -18.53
N GLU A 14 -24.64 6.63 -17.43
CA GLU A 14 -25.39 7.27 -16.36
C GLU A 14 -24.54 8.34 -15.65
N LEU A 15 -23.31 7.98 -15.27
CA LEU A 15 -22.37 8.92 -14.64
C LEU A 15 -22.07 10.12 -15.54
N LEU A 16 -21.90 9.91 -16.84
CA LEU A 16 -21.70 11.00 -17.80
C LEU A 16 -22.92 11.92 -17.85
N SER A 17 -24.12 11.35 -17.89
CA SER A 17 -25.37 12.12 -17.89
C SER A 17 -25.53 12.95 -16.62
N GLU A 18 -25.19 12.41 -15.45
CA GLU A 18 -25.25 13.14 -14.17
C GLU A 18 -24.23 14.29 -14.09
N ILE A 19 -23.03 14.08 -14.64
CA ILE A 19 -21.98 15.11 -14.74
C ILE A 19 -22.42 16.22 -15.69
N GLU A 20 -22.95 15.86 -16.88
CA GLU A 20 -23.44 16.82 -17.88
C GLU A 20 -24.68 17.58 -17.39
N ALA A 21 -25.55 16.93 -16.62
CA ALA A 21 -26.69 17.55 -15.95
C ALA A 21 -26.28 18.51 -14.81
N GLY A 22 -25.02 18.48 -14.38
CA GLY A 22 -24.49 19.38 -13.35
C GLY A 22 -25.08 19.12 -11.96
N GLU A 23 -25.55 17.90 -11.69
CA GLU A 23 -26.17 17.55 -10.40
C GLU A 23 -25.16 17.53 -9.25
N TRP A 24 -23.90 17.24 -9.58
CA TRP A 24 -22.78 17.21 -8.66
C TRP A 24 -22.36 18.63 -8.28
N ARG A 25 -22.73 19.06 -7.07
CA ARG A 25 -22.26 20.32 -6.48
C ARG A 25 -21.21 20.06 -5.42
N GLU A 26 -20.10 20.79 -5.49
CA GLU A 26 -19.08 20.79 -4.44
C GLU A 26 -19.71 21.21 -3.11
N LYS A 27 -19.90 20.25 -2.21
CA LYS A 27 -20.33 20.55 -0.85
C LYS A 27 -19.09 20.87 -0.02
N PRO A 28 -18.93 22.11 0.49
CA PRO A 28 -17.80 22.42 1.35
C PRO A 28 -17.86 21.53 2.58
N LEU A 29 -16.77 20.84 2.86
CA LEU A 29 -16.64 20.06 4.09
C LEU A 29 -16.60 21.01 5.29
N ASP A 30 -17.30 20.65 6.35
CA ASP A 30 -17.13 21.31 7.63
C ASP A 30 -15.69 21.12 8.15
N LYS A 31 -15.20 22.10 8.92
CA LYS A 31 -13.83 22.10 9.46
C LYS A 31 -13.55 20.85 10.31
N GLN A 32 -14.57 20.34 11.02
CA GLN A 32 -14.44 19.11 11.81
C GLN A 32 -14.25 17.89 10.91
N ALA A 33 -15.09 17.74 9.88
CA ALA A 33 -14.99 16.63 8.93
C ALA A 33 -13.64 16.64 8.20
N LEU A 34 -13.20 17.83 7.76
CA LEU A 34 -11.89 17.99 7.12
C LEU A 34 -10.73 17.55 8.04
N SER A 35 -10.75 17.97 9.31
CA SER A 35 -9.74 17.57 10.30
C SER A 35 -9.73 16.05 10.52
N THR A 36 -10.90 15.42 10.62
CA THR A 36 -11.05 13.97 10.78
C THR A 36 -10.47 13.21 9.59
N TYR A 37 -10.82 13.60 8.36
CA TYR A 37 -10.26 12.97 7.16
C TYR A 37 -8.75 13.17 7.04
N GLN A 38 -8.23 14.35 7.39
CA GLN A 38 -6.79 14.59 7.42
C GLN A 38 -6.09 13.70 8.45
N ASN A 39 -6.68 13.50 9.63
CA ASN A 39 -6.11 12.63 10.65
C ASN A 39 -6.13 11.16 10.23
N HIS A 40 -7.20 10.69 9.61
CA HIS A 40 -7.24 9.33 9.04
C HIS A 40 -6.20 9.15 7.94
N ALA A 41 -6.05 10.11 7.03
CA ALA A 41 -5.03 10.06 5.98
C ALA A 41 -3.61 10.02 6.57
N LYS A 42 -3.33 10.85 7.58
CA LYS A 42 -2.03 10.85 8.28
C LYS A 42 -1.77 9.54 9.01
N TYR A 43 -2.78 8.98 9.68
CA TYR A 43 -2.66 7.71 10.38
C TYR A 43 -2.35 6.57 9.42
N THR A 44 -3.10 6.45 8.31
CA THR A 44 -2.85 5.44 7.26
C THR A 44 -1.47 5.63 6.63
N LYS A 45 -1.03 6.88 6.44
CA LYS A 45 0.33 7.16 5.95
C LYS A 45 1.38 6.67 6.95
N SER A 46 1.23 6.99 8.23
CA SER A 46 2.16 6.56 9.29
C SER A 46 2.23 5.05 9.46
N LEU A 47 1.11 4.33 9.24
CA LEU A 47 1.09 2.87 9.28
C LEU A 47 1.90 2.23 8.14
N ASN A 48 1.97 2.91 7.00
CA ASN A 48 2.67 2.46 5.80
C ASN A 48 4.09 3.03 5.68
N GLU A 49 4.50 3.90 6.60
CA GLU A 49 5.84 4.48 6.61
C GLU A 49 6.89 3.41 6.92
N LYS A 50 7.66 3.04 5.89
CA LYS A 50 8.82 2.15 6.02
C LYS A 50 10.07 2.98 6.29
N ARG A 51 10.82 2.63 7.34
CA ARG A 51 12.14 3.22 7.63
C ARG A 51 13.25 2.27 7.22
N GLN A 52 14.31 2.81 6.62
CA GLN A 52 15.47 2.01 6.22
C GLN A 52 16.37 1.75 7.44
N THR A 53 16.83 0.51 7.58
CA THR A 53 17.82 0.10 8.58
C THR A 53 18.92 -0.69 7.88
N THR A 54 20.18 -0.49 8.28
CA THR A 54 21.33 -1.23 7.77
C THR A 54 21.71 -2.34 8.76
N ILE A 55 21.72 -3.59 8.29
CA ILE A 55 22.13 -4.76 9.07
C ILE A 55 23.38 -5.35 8.43
N ARG A 56 24.41 -5.65 9.24
CA ARG A 56 25.59 -6.36 8.77
C ARG A 56 25.35 -7.87 8.87
N PHE A 57 25.65 -8.58 7.79
CA PHE A 57 25.59 -10.04 7.72
C PHE A 57 26.98 -10.60 7.44
N SER A 58 27.24 -11.82 7.88
CA SER A 58 28.36 -12.59 7.36
C SER A 58 28.09 -12.95 5.89
N VAL A 59 29.15 -13.19 5.12
CA VAL A 59 29.03 -13.56 3.70
C VAL A 59 28.30 -14.91 3.56
N SER A 60 28.57 -15.85 4.46
CA SER A 60 27.91 -17.16 4.51
C SER A 60 26.41 -17.03 4.78
N ASP A 61 26.01 -16.24 5.78
CA ASP A 61 24.58 -16.10 6.14
C ASP A 61 23.79 -15.42 5.02
N LEU A 62 24.39 -14.41 4.38
CA LEU A 62 23.75 -13.72 3.26
C LEU A 62 23.54 -14.65 2.06
N ALA A 63 24.49 -15.56 1.80
CA ALA A 63 24.36 -16.55 0.73
C ALA A 63 23.21 -17.54 1.02
N VAL A 64 23.14 -18.06 2.25
CA VAL A 64 22.08 -18.97 2.68
C VAL A 64 20.71 -18.29 2.63
N LEU A 65 20.62 -17.04 3.09
CA LEU A 65 19.38 -16.26 3.05
C LEU A 65 18.87 -16.07 1.62
N LYS A 66 19.76 -15.74 0.67
CA LYS A 66 19.41 -15.60 -0.75
C LYS A 66 18.95 -16.92 -1.37
N ALA A 67 19.57 -18.04 -0.99
CA ALA A 67 19.12 -19.36 -1.45
C ALA A 67 17.70 -19.66 -0.94
N LYS A 68 17.44 -19.47 0.36
CA LYS A 68 16.11 -19.68 0.95
C LYS A 68 15.05 -18.76 0.35
N SER A 69 15.38 -17.50 0.09
CA SER A 69 14.43 -16.57 -0.52
C SER A 69 14.07 -16.99 -1.94
N LYS A 70 15.04 -17.53 -2.70
CA LYS A 70 14.82 -18.06 -4.05
C LYS A 70 13.91 -19.29 -4.06
N GLU A 71 14.08 -20.21 -3.10
CA GLU A 71 13.20 -21.37 -2.91
C GLU A 71 11.75 -20.95 -2.63
N LEU A 72 11.57 -19.91 -1.81
CA LEU A 72 10.26 -19.36 -1.47
C LEU A 72 9.67 -18.43 -2.56
N GLY A 73 10.41 -18.16 -3.64
CA GLY A 73 9.97 -17.26 -4.72
C GLY A 73 9.87 -15.78 -4.31
N ILE A 74 10.51 -15.38 -3.21
CA ILE A 74 10.46 -14.00 -2.68
C ILE A 74 11.86 -13.36 -2.67
N GLY A 75 11.90 -12.03 -2.70
CA GLY A 75 13.16 -11.31 -2.52
C GLY A 75 13.74 -11.53 -1.12
N TYR A 76 15.07 -11.62 -1.00
CA TYR A 76 15.75 -11.82 0.30
C TYR A 76 15.41 -10.71 1.31
N GLN A 77 15.17 -9.48 0.85
CA GLN A 77 14.73 -8.38 1.69
C GLN A 77 13.31 -8.62 2.26
N ASN A 78 12.40 -9.18 1.47
CA ASN A 78 11.04 -9.50 1.92
C ASN A 78 11.06 -10.66 2.94
N LEU A 79 11.95 -11.64 2.74
CA LEU A 79 12.16 -12.71 3.72
C LEU A 79 12.64 -12.15 5.07
N ILE A 80 13.59 -11.20 5.07
CA ILE A 80 14.04 -10.53 6.30
C ILE A 80 12.88 -9.76 6.94
N GLN A 81 12.09 -9.02 6.16
CA GLN A 81 10.94 -8.27 6.68
C GLN A 81 9.91 -9.20 7.34
N ALA A 82 9.60 -10.34 6.72
CA ALA A 82 8.68 -11.33 7.25
C ALA A 82 9.21 -11.96 8.55
N LEU A 83 10.50 -12.30 8.62
CA LEU A 83 11.14 -12.83 9.83
C LEU A 83 11.05 -11.83 10.99
N VAL A 84 11.40 -10.56 10.75
CA VAL A 84 11.32 -9.50 11.77
C VAL A 84 9.87 -9.28 12.21
N HIS A 85 8.92 -9.25 11.28
CA HIS A 85 7.51 -9.09 11.60
C HIS A 85 6.98 -10.23 12.48
N ASN A 86 7.25 -11.48 12.10
CA ASN A 86 6.82 -12.66 12.85
C ASN A 86 7.47 -12.73 14.23
N TYR A 87 8.73 -12.29 14.36
CA TYR A 87 9.39 -12.15 15.66
C TYR A 87 8.72 -11.11 16.55
N VAL A 88 8.47 -9.90 16.03
CA VAL A 88 7.82 -8.82 16.80
C VAL A 88 6.39 -9.20 17.21
N LYS A 89 5.68 -9.97 16.38
CA LYS A 89 4.32 -10.45 16.65
C LYS A 89 4.29 -11.61 17.67
N GLY A 90 5.44 -12.21 17.97
CA GLY A 90 5.57 -13.33 18.91
C GLY A 90 5.38 -14.72 18.30
N ASP A 91 5.26 -14.80 16.98
CA ASP A 91 5.14 -16.07 16.24
C ASP A 91 6.48 -16.84 16.20
N ILE A 92 7.60 -16.15 16.46
CA ILE A 92 8.95 -16.72 16.55
C ILE A 92 9.59 -16.28 17.87
N LYS A 93 10.24 -17.21 18.59
CA LYS A 93 11.06 -16.91 19.77
C LYS A 93 12.54 -16.94 19.40
N LEU A 94 13.27 -15.89 19.79
CA LEU A 94 14.72 -15.89 19.77
C LEU A 94 15.19 -16.43 21.12
N GLU A 95 15.92 -17.53 21.10
CA GLU A 95 16.77 -17.91 22.23
C GLU A 95 18.14 -17.31 21.95
N VAL A 96 18.53 -16.33 22.77
CA VAL A 96 19.83 -15.64 22.70
C VAL A 96 20.65 -16.06 23.90
#